data_AF-A0A6J1WGX6-F1
#
_entry.id   AF-A0A6J1WGX6-F1
#
_cell.length_a   1.000
_cell.length_b   1.000
_cell.length_c   1.000
_cell.angle_alpha   90.00
_cell.angle_beta   90.00
_cell.angle_gamma   90.00
#
_symmetry.space_group_name_H-M   'P 1'
#
loop_
_entity.id
_entity.type
_entity.pdbx_description
1 polymer ?
#
loop_
_entity_poly.entity_id
_entity_poly.type
_entity_poly.pdbx_seq_one_letter_code
_entity_poly.pdbx_strand_id
1 'polypeptide(L)'
;MLPTKQALLYVGQYSEPFASMRVTKDIKHLNNKIIECTFDQNTNQWVFMRERTDKSYPNSFNTAKAVCESIQEPVTSERLLDYIKKHRFHDDSDIMPPPKRSRY
;
A
#
# COMPACT_ATOMS: atom_id res chain seq x y z
N MET A 1 7.99 -16.76 33.73
CA MET A 1 7.50 -16.34 32.39
C MET A 1 7.40 -17.57 31.51
N LEU A 2 6.28 -17.77 30.80
CA LEU A 2 6.14 -18.87 29.84
C LEU A 2 6.65 -18.43 28.46
N PRO A 3 7.31 -19.30 27.69
CA PRO A 3 7.69 -19.00 26.31
C PRO A 3 6.46 -18.69 25.45
N THR A 4 6.48 -17.58 24.72
CA THR A 4 5.42 -17.20 23.78
C THR A 4 5.91 -17.29 22.33
N LYS A 5 5.06 -17.79 21.43
CA LYS A 5 5.34 -17.76 20.00
C LYS A 5 4.98 -16.39 19.45
N GLN A 6 5.90 -15.79 18.70
CA GLN A 6 5.72 -14.51 18.03
C GLN A 6 5.86 -14.71 16.52
N ALA A 7 5.07 -13.98 15.72
CA ALA A 7 5.23 -13.89 14.29
C ALA A 7 5.83 -12.52 13.96
N LEU A 8 7.12 -12.52 13.63
CA LEU A 8 7.90 -11.32 13.29
C LEU A 8 8.08 -11.26 11.77
N LEU A 9 7.73 -10.11 11.18
CA LEU A 9 7.83 -9.85 9.76
C LEU A 9 9.13 -9.10 9.47
N TYR A 10 9.93 -9.66 8.56
CA TYR A 10 11.22 -9.07 8.14
C TYR A 10 11.14 -8.56 6.71
N VAL A 11 11.94 -7.54 6.43
CA VAL A 11 12.07 -6.91 5.10
C VAL A 11 13.54 -6.89 4.69
N GLY A 12 13.81 -6.78 3.39
CA GLY A 12 15.16 -6.78 2.86
C GLY A 12 15.93 -5.51 3.23
N GLN A 13 17.25 -5.63 3.35
CA GLN A 13 18.17 -4.53 3.70
C GLN A 13 17.88 -3.91 5.08
N TYR A 14 17.24 -4.68 5.97
CA TYR A 14 16.95 -4.28 7.34
C TYR A 14 17.11 -5.50 8.25
N SER A 15 17.88 -5.37 9.34
CA SER A 15 18.23 -6.50 10.21
C SER A 15 17.19 -6.79 11.28
N GLU A 16 16.42 -5.78 11.68
CA GLU A 16 15.42 -5.90 12.75
C GLU A 16 14.05 -6.32 12.20
N PRO A 17 13.16 -6.87 13.04
CA PRO A 17 11.77 -7.04 12.68
C PRO A 17 11.15 -5.71 12.24
N PHE A 18 10.53 -5.70 11.06
CA PHE A 18 9.81 -4.54 10.55
C PHE A 18 8.44 -4.37 11.23
N ALA A 19 7.76 -5.50 11.46
CA ALA A 19 6.46 -5.53 12.12
C ALA A 19 6.24 -6.88 12.81
N SER A 20 5.15 -6.99 13.55
CA SER A 20 4.65 -8.26 14.09
C SER A 20 3.22 -8.49 13.67
N MET A 21 2.79 -9.76 13.74
CA MET A 21 1.40 -10.13 13.50
C MET A 21 0.91 -11.17 14.51
N ARG A 22 -0.41 -11.31 14.62
CA ARG A 22 -1.02 -12.31 15.50
C ARG A 22 -0.74 -13.72 14.98
N VAL A 23 -0.29 -14.61 15.88
CA VAL A 23 -0.12 -16.03 15.55
C VAL A 23 -1.48 -16.72 15.41
N THR A 24 -1.86 -17.04 14.17
CA THR A 24 -3.04 -17.84 13.83
C THR A 24 -2.63 -19.27 13.44
N LYS A 25 -3.60 -20.19 13.32
CA LYS A 25 -3.30 -21.56 12.84
C LYS A 25 -2.73 -21.56 11.42
N ASP A 26 -3.19 -20.62 10.60
CA ASP A 26 -2.85 -20.54 9.17
C ASP A 26 -1.41 -20.12 8.93
N ILE A 27 -0.77 -19.41 9.85
CA ILE A 27 0.63 -18.96 9.68
C ILE A 27 1.66 -19.85 10.39
N LYS A 28 1.24 -20.82 11.19
CA LYS A 28 2.15 -21.65 12.00
C LYS A 28 3.17 -22.43 11.17
N HIS A 29 2.84 -22.76 9.92
CA HIS A 29 3.68 -23.55 9.02
C HIS A 29 4.50 -22.67 8.06
N LEU A 30 4.41 -21.34 8.17
CA LEU A 30 5.03 -20.38 7.26
C LEU A 30 6.35 -19.80 7.79
N ASN A 31 6.96 -20.44 8.78
CA ASN A 31 8.25 -19.99 9.31
C ASN A 31 9.32 -19.98 8.20
N ASN A 32 10.07 -18.88 8.09
CA ASN A 32 11.05 -18.62 7.03
C ASN A 32 10.49 -18.62 5.59
N LYS A 33 9.16 -18.50 5.41
CA LYS A 33 8.53 -18.32 4.10
C LYS A 33 8.31 -16.84 3.80
N ILE A 34 8.30 -16.49 2.52
CA ILE A 34 7.90 -15.15 2.09
C ILE A 34 6.39 -15.16 1.91
N ILE A 35 5.72 -14.23 2.57
CA ILE A 35 4.27 -14.09 2.57
C ILE A 35 3.88 -12.69 2.11
N GLU A 36 2.69 -12.59 1.54
CA GLU A 36 2.02 -11.32 1.31
C GLU A 36 1.00 -11.10 2.43
N CYS A 37 1.00 -9.88 2.96
CA CYS A 37 0.12 -9.46 4.04
C CYS A 37 -0.60 -8.17 3.62
N THR A 38 -1.78 -7.97 4.19
CA THR A 38 -2.50 -6.70 4.17
C THR A 38 -2.59 -6.13 5.59
N PHE A 39 -2.74 -4.83 5.72
CA PHE A 39 -2.95 -4.18 7.01
C PHE A 39 -4.46 -3.92 7.21
N ASP A 40 -5.05 -4.54 8.23
CA ASP A 40 -6.42 -4.27 8.62
C ASP A 40 -6.46 -3.07 9.56
N GLN A 41 -6.95 -1.94 9.06
CA GLN A 41 -7.08 -0.69 9.81
C GLN A 41 -8.10 -0.76 10.95
N ASN A 42 -9.07 -1.69 10.90
CA ASN A 42 -10.06 -1.81 11.97
C ASN A 42 -9.45 -2.45 13.22
N THR A 43 -8.57 -3.44 13.02
CA THR A 43 -7.90 -4.15 14.12
C THR A 43 -6.49 -3.62 14.38
N ASN A 44 -5.96 -2.75 13.51
CA ASN A 44 -4.57 -2.29 13.51
C ASN A 44 -3.57 -3.45 13.54
N GLN A 45 -3.80 -4.46 12.70
CA GLN A 45 -2.97 -5.67 12.62
C GLN A 45 -2.65 -6.04 11.17
N TRP A 46 -1.47 -6.61 10.96
CA TRP A 46 -1.14 -7.30 9.71
C TRP A 46 -1.88 -8.63 9.65
N VAL A 47 -2.48 -8.91 8.49
CA VAL A 47 -3.24 -10.13 8.20
C VAL A 47 -2.59 -10.83 7.02
N PHE A 48 -2.38 -12.14 7.16
CA PHE A 48 -1.83 -12.98 6.11
C PHE A 48 -2.80 -13.05 4.92
N MET A 49 -2.27 -12.95 3.70
CA MET A 49 -3.03 -13.15 2.47
C MET A 49 -2.65 -14.47 1.78
N ARG A 50 -1.36 -14.62 1.44
CA ARG A 50 -0.87 -15.77 0.66
C ARG A 50 0.64 -15.96 0.82
N GLU A 51 1.13 -17.17 0.53
CA GLU A 51 2.56 -17.42 0.34
C GLU A 51 3.01 -16.89 -1.03
N ARG A 52 4.24 -16.36 -1.09
CA ARG A 52 4.89 -15.83 -2.29
C ARG A 52 6.02 -16.75 -2.72
N THR A 53 5.66 -17.88 -3.33
CA THR A 53 6.64 -18.86 -3.86
C THR A 53 7.41 -18.36 -5.08
N ASP A 54 6.91 -17.29 -5.73
CA ASP A 54 7.56 -16.61 -6.84
C ASP A 54 8.70 -15.69 -6.41
N LYS A 55 8.87 -15.42 -5.11
CA LYS A 55 9.89 -14.53 -4.58
C LYS A 55 10.94 -15.31 -3.81
N SER A 56 12.21 -14.99 -4.07
CA SER A 56 13.34 -15.53 -3.29
C SER A 56 13.70 -14.65 -2.09
N TYR A 57 13.30 -13.37 -2.10
CA TYR A 57 13.60 -12.40 -1.04
C TYR A 57 12.39 -11.50 -0.73
N PRO A 58 12.23 -11.02 0.51
CA PRO A 58 11.23 -10.01 0.85
C PRO A 58 11.52 -8.69 0.14
N ASN A 59 10.51 -7.82 0.08
CA ASN A 59 10.68 -6.45 -0.42
C ASN A 59 11.71 -5.68 0.40
N SER A 60 12.35 -4.66 -0.20
CA SER A 60 13.26 -3.78 0.54
C SER A 60 12.55 -2.97 1.62
N PHE A 61 13.31 -2.51 2.61
CA PHE A 61 12.84 -1.60 3.64
C PHE A 61 12.15 -0.36 3.07
N ASN A 62 12.76 0.28 2.06
CA ASN A 62 12.20 1.49 1.45
C ASN A 62 10.84 1.22 0.80
N THR A 63 10.67 0.06 0.14
CA THR A 63 9.37 -0.35 -0.40
C THR A 63 8.35 -0.58 0.70
N ALA A 64 8.74 -1.24 1.80
CA ALA A 64 7.83 -1.48 2.93
C ALA A 64 7.41 -0.17 3.61
N LYS A 65 8.33 0.79 3.77
CA LYS A 65 8.04 2.12 4.31
C LYS A 65 7.06 2.89 3.43
N ALA A 66 7.28 2.92 2.11
CA ALA A 66 6.38 3.59 1.17
C ALA A 66 4.96 2.97 1.19
N VAL A 67 4.86 1.65 1.36
CA VAL A 67 3.57 0.97 1.56
C VAL A 67 2.88 1.47 2.84
N CYS A 68 3.60 1.55 3.97
CA CYS A 68 3.03 2.09 5.22
C CYS A 68 2.54 3.54 5.06
N GLU A 69 3.30 4.40 4.38
CA GLU A 69 2.90 5.79 4.10
C GLU A 69 1.61 5.83 3.27
N SER A 70 1.46 4.97 2.27
CA SER A 70 0.25 4.89 1.44
C SER A 70 -0.99 4.39 2.21
N ILE A 71 -0.78 3.55 3.24
CA ILE A 71 -1.86 3.06 4.11
C ILE A 71 -2.29 4.15 5.10
N GLN A 72 -1.35 4.97 5.58
CA GLN A 72 -1.63 6.07 6.50
C GLN A 72 -2.44 7.19 5.83
N GLU A 73 -2.10 7.53 4.59
CA GLU A 73 -2.76 8.59 3.82
C GLU A 73 -3.38 8.03 2.52
N PRO A 74 -4.49 7.28 2.63
CA PRO A 74 -5.05 6.58 1.48
C PRO A 74 -5.67 7.54 0.46
N VAL A 75 -5.36 7.31 -0.81
CA VAL A 75 -6.11 7.87 -1.94
C VAL A 75 -7.29 6.95 -2.22
N THR A 76 -8.46 7.28 -1.66
CA THR A 76 -9.68 6.48 -1.87
C THR A 76 -10.24 6.66 -3.28
N SER A 77 -11.03 5.69 -3.74
CA SER A 77 -11.71 5.74 -5.03
C SER A 77 -12.60 6.98 -5.15
N GLU A 78 -13.32 7.33 -4.09
CA GLU A 78 -14.22 8.49 -4.06
C GLU A 78 -13.44 9.80 -4.20
N ARG A 79 -12.33 9.94 -3.45
CA ARG A 79 -11.46 11.12 -3.51
C ARG A 79 -10.84 11.27 -4.89
N LEU A 80 -10.39 10.16 -5.49
CA LEU A 80 -9.83 10.15 -6.84
C LEU A 80 -10.87 10.55 -7.89
N LEU A 81 -12.07 9.97 -7.84
CA LEU A 81 -13.15 10.26 -8.79
C LEU A 81 -13.65 11.71 -8.65
N ASP A 82 -13.77 12.23 -7.43
CA ASP A 82 -14.12 13.63 -7.17
C ASP A 82 -13.06 14.59 -7.72
N TYR A 83 -11.78 14.29 -7.49
CA TYR A 83 -10.67 15.06 -8.04
C TYR A 83 -10.73 15.10 -9.57
N ILE A 84 -10.87 13.96 -10.23
CA ILE A 84 -11.01 13.88 -11.69
C ILE A 84 -12.22 14.70 -12.15
N LYS A 85 -13.38 14.56 -11.52
CA LYS A 85 -14.60 15.31 -11.90
C LYS A 85 -14.38 16.82 -11.85
N LYS A 86 -13.65 17.32 -10.85
CA LYS A 86 -13.35 18.74 -10.64
C LYS A 86 -12.25 19.28 -11.57
N HIS A 87 -11.29 18.44 -11.96
CA HIS A 87 -10.07 18.89 -12.66
C HIS A 87 -9.90 18.30 -14.07
N ARG A 88 -10.82 17.47 -14.56
CA ARG A 88 -10.75 16.83 -15.90
C ARG A 88 -10.77 17.80 -17.07
N PHE A 89 -11.31 19.00 -16.87
CA PHE A 89 -11.32 20.07 -17.87
C PHE A 89 -10.51 21.22 -17.30
N HIS A 90 -9.45 21.61 -17.99
CA HIS A 90 -8.85 22.91 -17.79
C HIS A 90 -9.75 23.95 -18.45
N ASP A 91 -9.92 25.09 -17.80
CA ASP A 91 -10.48 26.25 -18.47
C ASP A 91 -9.42 26.79 -19.43
N ASP A 92 -9.43 26.28 -20.67
CA ASP A 92 -8.49 26.68 -21.72
C ASP A 92 -8.76 28.10 -22.25
N SER A 93 -9.68 28.85 -21.62
CA SER A 93 -10.02 30.23 -22.03
C SER A 93 -8.82 31.20 -21.94
N ASP A 94 -7.83 30.91 -21.08
CA ASP A 94 -6.57 31.65 -21.02
C ASP A 94 -5.55 31.20 -22.08
N ILE A 95 -5.72 30.01 -22.68
CA ILE A 95 -4.77 29.37 -23.61
C ILE A 95 -5.23 29.53 -25.07
N MET A 96 -6.54 29.61 -25.31
CA MET A 96 -7.10 29.77 -26.64
C MET A 96 -7.77 31.14 -26.82
N PRO A 97 -7.16 32.06 -27.61
CA PRO A 97 -7.85 33.28 -27.98
C PRO A 97 -9.13 32.95 -28.76
N PRO A 98 -10.23 33.70 -28.55
CA PRO A 98 -11.49 33.44 -29.22
C PRO A 98 -11.31 33.54 -30.75
N PRO A 99 -11.98 32.68 -31.54
CA PRO A 99 -11.85 32.69 -32.99
C PRO A 99 -12.24 34.08 -33.54
N LYS A 100 -11.38 34.64 -34.40
CA LYS A 100 -11.64 35.95 -35.04
C LYS A 100 -12.95 35.84 -35.81
N ARG A 101 -13.93 36.67 -35.45
CA ARG A 101 -15.21 36.77 -36.18
C ARG A 101 -14.91 37.16 -37.62
N SER A 102 -15.19 36.26 -38.57
CA SER A 102 -15.20 36.60 -39.99
C SER A 102 -16.32 37.60 -40.22
N ARG A 103 -15.98 38.85 -40.58
CA ARG A 103 -16.96 39.80 -41.08
C ARG A 103 -17.26 39.40 -42.52
N TYR A 104 -18.43 38.81 -42.74
CA TYR A 104 -19.06 38.77 -44.05
C TYR A 104 -19.54 40.16 -44.43
#